data_AF-A0A1E1W6F4-F1
#
_entry.id   AF-A0A1E1W6F4-F1
#
_cell.length_a   1.000
_cell.length_b   1.000
_cell.length_c   1.000
_cell.angle_alpha   90.00
_cell.angle_beta   90.00
_cell.angle_gamma   90.00
#
_symmetry.space_group_name_H-M   'P 1'
#
loop_
_entity.id
_entity.type
_entity.pdbx_description
1 polymer ?
#
loop_
_entity_poly.entity_id
_entity_poly.type
_entity_poly.pdbx_seq_one_letter_code
_entity_poly.pdbx_strand_id
1 'polypeptide(L)'
;AAGCIEAMLRRLPAQDRNKLFQIALTFLQDTQPVHFELAAQLSIRFVNVEAEEFKNRLDSILSLISGKILLLSNDITEGRFVKVKLDQEDDKTDEEKQKEKDHSLIQILNLIDKITVHCASSLKNKKYDSDFDEIAQHCQALLAYPHAWVR
;
A
#
# COMPACT_ATOMS: atom_id res chain seq x y z
N ALA A 1 8.02 1.69 18.64
CA ALA A 1 6.64 1.19 18.43
C ALA A 1 6.58 -0.03 17.51
N ALA A 2 7.18 0.02 16.31
CA ALA A 2 7.11 -1.06 15.30
C ALA A 2 7.37 -2.49 15.84
N GLY A 3 8.50 -2.70 16.54
CA GLY A 3 8.84 -4.02 17.09
C GLY A 3 7.86 -4.54 18.15
N CYS A 4 7.19 -3.67 18.89
CA CYS A 4 6.18 -4.08 19.87
C CYS A 4 4.93 -4.64 19.18
N ILE A 5 4.47 -3.98 18.11
CA ILE A 5 3.30 -4.45 17.34
C ILE A 5 3.60 -5.82 16.72
N GLU A 6 4.79 -6.00 16.13
CA GLU A 6 5.18 -7.30 15.58
C GLU A 6 5.28 -8.39 16.65
N ALA A 7 5.83 -8.06 17.83
CA ALA A 7 5.88 -8.99 18.95
C ALA A 7 4.48 -9.38 19.44
N MET A 8 3.51 -8.45 19.43
CA MET A 8 2.11 -8.75 19.74
C MET A 8 1.45 -9.62 18.66
N LEU A 9 1.64 -9.28 17.38
CA LEU A 9 1.09 -10.04 16.25
C LEU A 9 1.58 -11.50 16.26
N ARG A 10 2.85 -11.75 16.60
CA ARG A 10 3.41 -13.11 16.74
C ARG A 10 2.73 -13.94 17.83
N ARG A 11 2.15 -13.31 18.84
CA ARG A 11 1.47 -13.99 19.96
C ARG A 11 -0.01 -14.25 19.70
N LEU A 12 -0.58 -13.68 18.66
CA LEU A 12 -1.99 -13.82 18.34
C LEU A 12 -2.25 -15.10 17.52
N PRO A 13 -3.33 -15.83 17.81
CA PRO A 13 -3.81 -16.89 16.94
C PRO A 13 -4.08 -16.37 15.52
N ALA A 14 -3.94 -17.25 14.52
CA ALA A 14 -4.14 -16.89 13.12
C ALA A 14 -5.51 -16.25 12.85
N GLN A 15 -6.56 -16.70 13.54
CA GLN A 15 -7.90 -16.14 13.41
C GLN A 15 -7.97 -14.66 13.82
N ASP A 16 -7.30 -14.27 14.91
CA ASP A 16 -7.33 -12.89 15.39
C ASP A 16 -6.41 -12.00 14.56
N ARG A 17 -5.26 -12.53 14.10
CA ARG A 17 -4.46 -11.86 13.07
C ARG A 17 -5.26 -11.56 11.81
N ASN A 18 -6.08 -12.51 11.35
CA ASN A 18 -6.94 -12.31 10.19
C ASN A 18 -7.94 -11.18 10.41
N LYS A 19 -8.61 -11.13 11.57
CA LYS A 19 -9.53 -10.03 11.91
C LYS A 19 -8.81 -8.68 11.90
N LEU A 20 -7.61 -8.60 12.49
CA LEU A 20 -6.82 -7.37 12.49
C LEU A 20 -6.38 -6.96 11.09
N PHE A 21 -6.02 -7.92 10.24
CA PHE A 21 -5.66 -7.62 8.86
C PHE A 21 -6.85 -7.11 8.05
N GLN A 22 -8.08 -7.57 8.32
CA GLN A 22 -9.29 -7.03 7.68
C GLN A 22 -9.48 -5.54 7.97
N ILE A 23 -9.07 -5.06 9.15
CA ILE A 23 -9.08 -3.63 9.47
C ILE A 23 -8.10 -2.87 8.57
N ALA A 24 -6.89 -3.41 8.34
CA ALA A 24 -5.94 -2.82 7.40
C ALA A 24 -6.49 -2.77 5.97
N LEU A 25 -7.18 -3.83 5.52
CA LEU A 25 -7.85 -3.84 4.21
C LEU A 25 -8.98 -2.80 4.13
N THR A 26 -9.73 -2.60 5.22
CA THR A 26 -10.80 -1.59 5.27
C THR A 26 -10.22 -0.18 5.11
N PHE A 27 -9.11 0.13 5.80
CA PHE A 27 -8.42 1.41 5.60
C PHE A 27 -7.84 1.57 4.19
N LEU A 28 -7.35 0.48 3.57
CA LEU A 28 -6.96 0.47 2.17
C LEU A 28 -8.13 0.59 1.20
N GLN A 29 -9.39 0.50 1.63
CA GLN A 29 -10.56 0.70 0.76
C GLN A 29 -11.10 2.12 0.83
N ASP A 30 -10.67 2.90 1.82
CA ASP A 30 -11.09 4.29 2.06
C ASP A 30 -10.65 5.24 0.92
N THR A 31 -10.92 6.53 1.09
CA THR A 31 -10.59 7.64 0.19
C THR A 31 -9.60 8.63 0.83
N GLN A 32 -9.27 8.47 2.11
CA GLN A 32 -8.32 9.35 2.81
C GLN A 32 -6.85 8.87 2.70
N PRO A 33 -5.90 9.72 2.26
CA PRO A 33 -4.49 9.34 2.17
C PRO A 33 -3.90 8.82 3.49
N VAL A 34 -4.23 9.45 4.63
CA VAL A 34 -3.73 9.03 5.95
C VAL A 34 -4.14 7.60 6.30
N HIS A 35 -5.31 7.14 5.85
CA HIS A 35 -5.74 5.76 6.04
C HIS A 35 -4.91 4.79 5.19
N PHE A 36 -4.52 5.19 3.96
CA PHE A 36 -3.63 4.38 3.12
C PHE A 36 -2.25 4.25 3.73
N GLU A 37 -1.70 5.36 4.25
CA GLU A 37 -0.43 5.37 4.96
C GLU A 37 -0.47 4.40 6.15
N LEU A 38 -1.49 4.51 7.01
CA LEU A 38 -1.65 3.65 8.17
C LEU A 38 -1.77 2.17 7.77
N ALA A 39 -2.60 1.89 6.78
CA ALA A 39 -2.83 0.53 6.31
C ALA A 39 -1.58 -0.10 5.70
N ALA A 40 -0.79 0.69 4.95
CA ALA A 40 0.47 0.24 4.38
C ALA A 40 1.49 -0.06 5.49
N GLN A 41 1.65 0.82 6.47
CA GLN A 41 2.54 0.60 7.61
C GLN A 41 2.13 -0.62 8.44
N LEU A 42 0.83 -0.83 8.69
CA LEU A 42 0.33 -2.01 9.37
C LEU A 42 0.59 -3.28 8.55
N SER A 43 0.32 -3.25 7.25
CA SER A 43 0.57 -4.37 6.35
C SER A 43 2.05 -4.75 6.31
N ILE A 44 2.97 -3.80 6.37
CA ILE A 44 4.41 -4.08 6.51
C ILE A 44 4.68 -4.91 7.78
N ARG A 45 4.03 -4.60 8.92
CA ARG A 45 4.20 -5.40 10.15
C ARG A 45 3.69 -6.83 9.96
N PHE A 46 2.59 -7.02 9.23
CA PHE A 46 2.11 -8.37 8.89
C PHE A 46 3.10 -9.11 7.98
N VAL A 47 3.62 -8.46 6.95
CA VAL A 47 4.65 -9.04 6.06
C VAL A 47 5.88 -9.46 6.86
N ASN A 48 6.36 -8.61 7.77
CA ASN A 48 7.53 -8.92 8.61
C ASN A 48 7.30 -10.10 9.58
N VAL A 49 6.06 -10.29 10.04
CA VAL A 49 5.71 -11.34 10.99
C VAL A 49 5.42 -12.67 10.30
N GLU A 50 4.70 -12.63 9.18
CA GLU A 50 4.23 -13.81 8.45
C GLU A 50 5.24 -14.28 7.38
N ALA A 51 6.13 -13.41 6.93
CA ALA A 51 7.10 -13.66 5.87
C ALA A 51 6.43 -14.33 4.65
N GLU A 52 6.93 -15.49 4.21
CA GLU A 52 6.39 -16.25 3.08
C GLU A 52 4.92 -16.67 3.25
N GLU A 53 4.38 -16.74 4.48
CA GLU A 53 2.96 -17.03 4.70
C GLU A 53 2.04 -15.87 4.32
N PHE A 54 2.58 -14.64 4.24
CA PHE A 54 1.81 -13.47 3.82
C PHE A 54 1.29 -13.60 2.38
N LYS A 55 1.89 -14.47 1.56
CA LYS A 55 1.42 -14.76 0.20
C LYS A 55 -0.08 -15.14 0.14
N ASN A 56 -0.60 -15.72 1.22
CA ASN A 56 -2.02 -16.08 1.34
C ASN A 56 -2.97 -14.87 1.35
N ARG A 57 -2.42 -13.65 1.48
CA ARG A 57 -3.15 -12.37 1.51
C ARG A 57 -2.96 -11.56 0.23
N LEU A 58 -2.06 -11.97 -0.68
CA LEU A 58 -1.70 -11.18 -1.86
C LEU A 58 -2.88 -10.92 -2.78
N ASP A 59 -3.74 -11.92 -2.97
CA ASP A 59 -4.97 -11.82 -3.75
C ASP A 59 -5.84 -10.62 -3.32
N SER A 60 -5.86 -10.33 -2.01
CA SER A 60 -6.68 -9.26 -1.44
C SER A 60 -6.01 -7.89 -1.44
N ILE A 61 -4.67 -7.84 -1.41
CA ILE A 61 -3.95 -6.58 -1.17
C ILE A 61 -3.30 -6.00 -2.43
N LEU A 62 -2.84 -6.82 -3.39
CA LEU A 62 -2.12 -6.32 -4.56
C LEU A 62 -2.99 -5.42 -5.44
N SER A 63 -4.23 -5.85 -5.71
CA SER A 63 -5.21 -5.06 -6.47
C SER A 63 -5.57 -3.74 -5.77
N LEU A 64 -5.69 -3.75 -4.43
CA LEU A 64 -5.92 -2.53 -3.64
C LEU A 64 -4.73 -1.59 -3.73
N ILE A 65 -3.51 -2.10 -3.58
CA ILE A 65 -2.27 -1.32 -3.69
C ILE A 65 -2.19 -0.64 -5.06
N SER A 66 -2.42 -1.38 -6.14
CA SER A 66 -2.40 -0.85 -7.51
C SER A 66 -3.37 0.34 -7.65
N GLY A 67 -4.63 0.13 -7.26
CA GLY A 67 -5.66 1.17 -7.30
C GLY A 67 -5.32 2.40 -6.45
N LYS A 68 -4.63 2.24 -5.31
CA LYS A 68 -4.22 3.38 -4.48
C LYS A 68 -3.04 4.15 -5.04
N ILE A 69 -2.08 3.49 -5.69
CA ILE A 69 -0.99 4.20 -6.37
C ILE A 69 -1.57 5.07 -7.48
N LEU A 70 -2.49 4.53 -8.28
CA LEU A 70 -3.17 5.30 -9.32
C LEU A 70 -3.90 6.51 -8.71
N LEU A 71 -4.73 6.29 -7.69
CA LEU A 71 -5.48 7.35 -7.02
C LEU A 71 -4.60 8.48 -6.46
N LEU A 72 -3.44 8.14 -5.88
CA LEU A 72 -2.50 9.09 -5.31
C LEU A 72 -1.64 9.80 -6.36
N SER A 73 -1.43 9.18 -7.52
CA SER A 73 -0.62 9.71 -8.63
C SER A 73 -1.45 10.30 -9.78
N ASN A 74 -2.73 10.59 -9.53
CA ASN A 74 -3.69 11.15 -10.49
C ASN A 74 -3.26 12.48 -11.15
N ASP A 75 -2.27 13.17 -10.56
CA ASP A 75 -1.76 14.45 -11.06
C ASP A 75 -0.67 14.28 -12.13
N ILE A 76 -0.05 13.09 -12.20
CA ILE A 76 1.03 12.78 -13.16
C ILE A 76 0.66 11.68 -14.18
N THR A 77 -0.48 11.00 -13.98
CA THR A 77 -0.97 9.97 -14.90
C THR A 77 -1.98 10.59 -15.87
N GLU A 78 -1.61 10.72 -17.15
CA GLU A 78 -2.53 11.14 -18.21
C GLU A 78 -3.42 9.97 -18.64
N GLY A 79 -4.74 10.04 -18.39
CA GLY A 79 -5.66 8.93 -18.67
C GLY A 79 -7.15 9.27 -18.70
N ARG A 80 -7.94 8.43 -19.39
CA ARG A 80 -9.37 8.63 -19.76
C ARG A 80 -10.40 8.35 -18.65
N PHE A 81 -9.97 8.14 -17.41
CA PHE A 81 -10.87 7.73 -16.33
C PHE A 81 -11.30 8.92 -15.47
N VAL A 82 -12.52 8.85 -14.92
CA VAL A 82 -13.07 9.85 -14.01
C VAL A 82 -12.15 9.95 -12.80
N LYS A 83 -11.58 11.13 -12.55
CA LYS A 83 -10.70 11.38 -11.41
C LYS A 83 -11.49 11.17 -10.12
N VAL A 84 -11.28 10.05 -9.44
CA VAL A 84 -11.78 9.82 -8.09
C VAL A 84 -11.06 10.83 -7.18
N LYS A 85 -11.84 11.63 -6.46
CA LYS A 85 -11.29 12.61 -5.52
C LYS A 85 -10.94 11.91 -4.22
N LEU A 86 -9.80 12.28 -3.64
CA LEU A 86 -9.44 11.91 -2.29
C LEU A 86 -10.30 12.73 -1.32
N ASP A 87 -10.78 12.09 -0.26
CA ASP A 87 -11.48 12.79 0.82
C ASP A 87 -10.41 13.39 1.73
N GLN A 88 -9.99 14.60 1.38
CA GLN A 88 -9.05 15.40 2.18
C GLN A 88 -9.85 16.45 2.94
N GLU A 89 -9.50 16.65 4.21
CA GLU A 89 -10.13 17.69 5.03
C GLU A 89 -9.99 19.07 4.38
N ASP A 90 -11.10 19.80 4.28
CA ASP A 90 -11.15 21.11 3.60
C ASP A 90 -10.27 22.15 4.31
N ASP A 91 -10.05 21.99 5.61
CA ASP A 91 -9.24 22.89 6.44
C ASP A 91 -7.73 22.77 6.19
N LYS A 92 -7.27 21.76 5.44
CA LYS A 92 -5.85 21.55 5.11
C LYS A 92 -5.42 22.40 3.92
N THR A 93 -4.22 22.98 4.04
CA THR A 93 -3.52 23.65 2.94
C THR A 93 -3.16 22.67 1.82
N ASP A 94 -2.94 23.18 0.60
CA ASP A 94 -2.52 22.35 -0.53
C ASP A 94 -1.17 21.66 -0.27
N GLU A 95 -0.27 22.30 0.48
CA GLU A 95 1.01 21.71 0.89
C GLU A 95 0.82 20.54 1.85
N GLU A 96 -0.09 20.65 2.82
CA GLU A 96 -0.42 19.54 3.74
C GLU A 96 -1.07 18.38 3.00
N LYS A 97 -2.03 18.69 2.11
CA LYS A 97 -2.69 17.69 1.25
C LYS A 97 -1.69 16.97 0.35
N GLN A 98 -0.73 17.71 -0.21
CA GLN A 98 0.32 17.14 -1.03
C GLN A 98 1.22 16.25 -0.20
N LYS A 99 1.68 16.72 0.97
CA LYS A 99 2.53 15.96 1.90
C LYS A 99 1.87 14.65 2.35
N GLU A 100 0.56 14.64 2.58
CA GLU A 100 -0.16 13.42 2.92
C GLU A 100 -0.15 12.40 1.77
N LYS A 101 -0.46 12.81 0.54
CA LYS A 101 -0.42 11.91 -0.63
C LYS A 101 0.94 11.24 -0.79
N ASP A 102 1.95 12.08 -0.72
CA ASP A 102 3.37 11.83 -0.77
C ASP A 102 3.81 10.80 0.29
N HIS A 103 3.47 11.04 1.56
CA HIS A 103 3.72 10.11 2.66
C HIS A 103 3.05 8.75 2.42
N SER A 104 1.79 8.76 1.99
CA SER A 104 1.05 7.53 1.66
C SER A 104 1.70 6.75 0.52
N LEU A 105 2.15 7.43 -0.55
CA LEU A 105 2.87 6.81 -1.66
C LEU A 105 4.16 6.14 -1.19
N ILE A 106 4.99 6.82 -0.39
CA ILE A 106 6.20 6.21 0.19
C ILE A 106 5.85 4.93 0.95
N GLN A 107 4.81 4.94 1.79
CA GLN A 107 4.51 3.78 2.60
C GLN A 107 3.97 2.61 1.77
N ILE A 108 3.22 2.89 0.71
CA ILE A 108 2.79 1.87 -0.25
C ILE A 108 3.99 1.27 -1.00
N LEU A 109 4.93 2.11 -1.45
CA LEU A 109 6.17 1.63 -2.10
C LEU A 109 7.02 0.78 -1.14
N ASN A 110 7.15 1.20 0.11
CA ASN A 110 7.81 0.42 1.16
C ASN A 110 7.11 -0.91 1.42
N LEU A 111 5.77 -0.97 1.33
CA LEU A 111 5.02 -2.20 1.44
C LEU A 111 5.32 -3.14 0.27
N ILE A 112 5.36 -2.63 -0.96
CA ILE A 112 5.72 -3.41 -2.14
C ILE A 112 7.13 -3.97 -1.99
N ASP A 113 8.11 -3.14 -1.61
CA ASP A 113 9.48 -3.58 -1.31
C ASP A 113 9.47 -4.74 -0.31
N LYS A 114 8.77 -4.58 0.82
CA LYS A 114 8.69 -5.63 1.86
C LYS A 114 8.03 -6.90 1.35
N ILE A 115 6.98 -6.82 0.54
CA ILE A 115 6.34 -7.98 -0.09
C ILE A 115 7.34 -8.69 -1.01
N THR A 116 8.02 -7.96 -1.89
CA THR A 116 8.97 -8.57 -2.84
C THR A 116 10.17 -9.22 -2.16
N VAL A 117 10.63 -8.66 -1.04
CA VAL A 117 11.75 -9.19 -0.25
C VAL A 117 11.35 -10.39 0.61
N HIS A 118 10.22 -10.32 1.32
CA HIS A 118 9.82 -11.35 2.30
C HIS A 118 8.89 -12.43 1.72
N CYS A 119 8.29 -12.19 0.56
CA CYS A 119 7.45 -13.12 -0.19
C CYS A 119 8.01 -13.34 -1.60
N ALA A 120 9.33 -13.53 -1.74
CA ALA A 120 9.98 -13.63 -3.05
C ALA A 120 9.43 -14.79 -3.91
N SER A 121 8.84 -15.81 -3.29
CA SER A 121 8.15 -16.88 -4.03
C SER A 121 6.94 -16.39 -4.84
N SER A 122 6.32 -15.28 -4.43
CA SER A 122 5.16 -14.69 -5.12
C SER A 122 5.54 -14.12 -6.49
N LEU A 123 6.74 -13.56 -6.65
CA LEU A 123 7.24 -13.01 -7.92
C LEU A 123 7.45 -14.08 -9.01
N LYS A 124 7.56 -15.35 -8.64
CA LYS A 124 7.70 -16.47 -9.58
C LYS A 124 6.37 -17.15 -9.88
N ASN A 125 5.31 -16.75 -9.18
CA ASN A 125 4.01 -17.36 -9.30
C ASN A 125 3.20 -16.61 -10.36
N LYS A 126 2.96 -17.30 -11.49
CA LYS A 126 2.21 -16.78 -12.63
C LYS A 126 0.83 -16.21 -12.31
N LYS A 127 0.26 -16.59 -11.17
CA LYS A 127 -0.99 -16.03 -10.67
C LYS A 127 -0.93 -14.52 -10.47
N TYR A 128 0.23 -14.00 -10.03
CA TYR A 128 0.41 -12.60 -9.66
C TYR A 128 1.11 -11.77 -10.73
N ASP A 129 1.48 -12.36 -11.87
CA ASP A 129 2.23 -11.67 -12.94
C ASP A 129 1.50 -10.39 -13.37
N SER A 130 0.19 -10.46 -13.60
CA SER A 130 -0.61 -9.29 -14.02
C SER A 130 -0.62 -8.19 -12.95
N ASP A 131 -0.77 -8.56 -11.67
CA ASP A 131 -0.81 -7.59 -10.57
C ASP A 131 0.56 -6.90 -10.40
N PHE A 132 1.65 -7.68 -10.47
CA PHE A 132 3.01 -7.14 -10.37
C PHE A 132 3.39 -6.30 -11.59
N ASP A 133 2.96 -6.69 -12.80
CA ASP A 133 3.16 -5.90 -14.02
C ASP A 133 2.43 -4.55 -13.93
N GLU A 134 1.19 -4.53 -13.44
CA GLU A 134 0.42 -3.30 -13.25
C GLU A 134 1.10 -2.38 -12.21
N ILE A 135 1.48 -2.93 -11.06
CA ILE A 135 2.25 -2.20 -10.04
C ILE A 135 3.56 -1.67 -10.61
N ALA A 136 4.28 -2.47 -11.41
CA ALA A 136 5.55 -2.04 -12.02
C ALA A 136 5.34 -0.87 -12.99
N GLN A 137 4.27 -0.87 -13.78
CA GLN A 137 3.91 0.26 -14.65
C GLN A 137 3.62 1.53 -13.83
N HIS A 138 2.90 1.40 -12.72
CA HIS A 138 2.65 2.52 -11.82
C HIS A 138 3.94 3.04 -11.17
N CYS A 139 4.81 2.16 -10.68
CA CYS A 139 6.12 2.53 -10.15
C CYS A 139 6.98 3.25 -11.22
N GLN A 140 6.93 2.80 -12.48
CA GLN A 140 7.62 3.47 -13.57
C GLN A 140 7.08 4.89 -13.82
N ALA A 141 5.76 5.08 -13.78
CA ALA A 141 5.15 6.41 -13.91
C ALA A 141 5.58 7.35 -12.77
N LEU A 142 5.70 6.82 -11.54
CA LEU A 142 6.18 7.57 -10.37
C LEU A 142 7.63 8.09 -10.53
N LEU A 143 8.43 7.57 -11.47
CA LEU A 143 9.75 8.14 -11.76
C LEU A 143 9.67 9.56 -12.35
N ALA A 144 8.52 9.97 -12.88
CA ALA A 144 8.25 11.34 -13.31
C ALA A 144 7.65 12.21 -12.19
N TYR A 145 7.44 11.66 -10.99
CA TYR A 145 6.80 12.37 -9.89
C TYR A 145 7.64 13.59 -9.44
N PRO A 146 7.02 14.74 -9.10
CA PRO A 146 7.74 15.99 -8.84
C PRO A 146 8.72 15.90 -7.67
N HIS A 147 8.34 15.19 -6.62
CA HIS A 147 9.12 15.07 -5.39
C HIS A 147 10.11 13.91 -5.46
N ALA A 148 11.40 14.27 -5.34
CA ALA A 148 12.52 13.34 -5.51
C ALA A 148 12.58 12.20 -4.49
N TRP A 149 11.83 12.28 -3.41
CA TRP A 149 11.78 11.25 -2.36
C TRP A 149 10.69 10.20 -2.61
N VAL A 150 9.73 10.48 -3.50
CA VAL A 150 8.76 9.49 -4.01
C VAL A 150 9.39 8.68 -5.15
N ARG A 151 10.26 9.32 -5.93
CA ARG A 151 11.07 8.71 -6.99
C ARG A 151 12.15 7.80 -6.42
#